data_AF-A0A6C0J7N2-F1
#
_entry.id   AF-A0A6C0J7N2-F1
#
_cell.length_a   1.000
_cell.length_b   1.000
_cell.length_c   1.000
_cell.angle_alpha   90.00
_cell.angle_beta   90.00
_cell.angle_gamma   90.00
#
_symmetry.space_group_name_H-M   'P 1'
#
loop_
_entity.id
_entity.type
_entity.pdbx_description
1 polymer ?
#
loop_
_entity_poly.entity_id
_entity_poly.type
_entity_poly.pdbx_seq_one_letter_code
_entity_poly.pdbx_strand_id
1 'polypeptide(L)'
;MNFDRNGVLVHKSTPTPQLRTVKKTLVIDSADRDTGINYTNGEFVVYLPRVYEKVVAIRLAGAEFPTIDLAVQHSYLNGQNLPNATYSADTIAATPYPTYFVIELDGLNKTDETAYQGNKSQFPDAFFAKIPVVASANKSTTTASYFVQYNDHNEQENIAHYTPAIGKLDRLRIRTRLHSQQGSQGFLYWTNTGLAATTSTLATSINWSMTLEIEYLDNGFDQFSSLETRLRPDQQMHQ
;
A
#
# COMPACT_ATOMS: atom_id res chain seq x y z
N MET A 1 51.81 -4.69 2.91
CA MET A 1 51.56 -3.38 2.29
C MET A 1 51.47 -3.60 0.79
N ASN A 2 50.38 -3.16 0.16
CA ASN A 2 50.21 -3.26 -1.29
C ASN A 2 50.54 -1.90 -1.92
N PHE A 3 51.22 -1.93 -3.06
CA PHE A 3 51.57 -0.75 -3.84
C PHE A 3 50.96 -0.89 -5.24
N ASP A 4 50.58 0.23 -5.86
CA ASP A 4 50.15 0.26 -7.26
C ASP A 4 51.36 0.16 -8.21
N ARG A 5 51.12 0.14 -9.53
CA ARG A 5 52.23 0.09 -10.52
C ARG A 5 53.16 1.31 -10.47
N ASN A 6 52.72 2.40 -9.85
CA ASN A 6 53.45 3.66 -9.72
C ASN A 6 54.12 3.81 -8.33
N GLY A 7 54.09 2.78 -7.48
CA GLY A 7 54.71 2.80 -6.15
C GLY A 7 53.95 3.64 -5.12
N VAL A 8 52.67 3.89 -5.33
CA VAL A 8 51.79 4.56 -4.36
C VAL A 8 51.22 3.52 -3.39
N LEU A 9 51.19 3.85 -2.11
CA LEU A 9 50.51 3.05 -1.09
C LEU A 9 49.02 3.00 -1.39
N VAL A 10 48.51 1.80 -1.62
CA VAL A 10 47.08 1.56 -1.87
C VAL A 10 46.51 0.75 -0.73
N HIS A 11 45.41 1.25 -0.17
CA HIS A 11 44.61 0.48 0.76
C HIS A 11 43.52 -0.26 -0.02
N LYS A 12 43.40 -1.56 0.18
CA LYS A 12 42.21 -2.28 -0.29
C LYS A 12 41.03 -1.85 0.59
N SER A 13 39.92 -1.44 -0.03
CA SER A 13 38.65 -1.26 0.66
C SER A 13 38.29 -2.52 1.44
N THR A 14 38.06 -2.40 2.73
CA THR A 14 37.44 -3.47 3.53
C THR A 14 35.97 -3.14 3.68
N PRO A 15 35.05 -4.11 3.48
CA PRO A 15 33.63 -3.86 3.64
C PRO A 15 33.34 -3.40 5.06
N THR A 16 32.76 -2.20 5.21
CA THR A 16 32.34 -1.66 6.51
C THR A 16 30.84 -1.92 6.70
N PRO A 17 30.42 -2.42 7.88
CA PRO A 17 28.99 -2.51 8.19
C PRO A 17 28.40 -1.11 8.24
N GLN A 18 27.35 -0.87 7.47
CA GLN A 18 26.61 0.39 7.45
C GLN A 18 25.11 0.12 7.45
N LEU A 19 24.36 1.01 8.10
CA LEU A 19 22.92 1.01 8.05
C LEU A 19 22.49 1.59 6.70
N ARG A 20 21.79 0.80 5.89
CA ARG A 20 21.30 1.23 4.57
C ARG A 20 19.81 1.00 4.45
N THR A 21 19.15 1.74 3.57
CA THR A 21 17.77 1.41 3.22
C THR A 21 17.74 0.36 2.11
N VAL A 22 16.81 -0.58 2.24
CA VAL A 22 16.53 -1.61 1.24
C VAL A 22 15.04 -1.55 0.93
N LYS A 23 14.71 -1.56 -0.36
CA LYS A 23 13.33 -1.63 -0.84
C LYS A 23 12.97 -3.05 -1.21
N LYS A 24 11.74 -3.44 -0.88
CA LYS A 24 11.14 -4.69 -1.32
C LYS A 24 9.74 -4.43 -1.82
N THR A 25 9.48 -4.94 -3.01
CA THR A 25 8.17 -4.96 -3.62
C THR A 25 7.38 -6.15 -3.09
N LEU A 26 6.15 -5.90 -2.69
CA LEU A 26 5.19 -6.87 -2.20
C LEU A 26 3.90 -6.72 -3.01
N VAL A 27 3.48 -7.81 -3.65
CA VAL A 27 2.17 -7.89 -4.27
C VAL A 27 1.19 -8.46 -3.24
N ILE A 28 0.02 -7.84 -3.15
CA ILE A 28 -1.08 -8.24 -2.29
C ILE A 28 -2.28 -8.51 -3.17
N ASP A 29 -2.85 -9.71 -3.09
CA ASP A 29 -4.10 -10.08 -3.74
C ASP A 29 -5.20 -10.21 -2.67
N SER A 30 -6.36 -9.61 -2.92
CA SER A 30 -7.51 -9.76 -2.03
C SER A 30 -8.07 -11.18 -1.98
N ALA A 31 -7.69 -12.04 -2.93
CA ALA A 31 -7.98 -13.46 -2.94
C ALA A 31 -7.26 -14.22 -1.81
N ASP A 32 -6.11 -13.73 -1.34
CA ASP A 32 -5.31 -14.37 -0.30
C ASP A 32 -5.85 -14.14 1.13
N ARG A 33 -6.99 -13.45 1.26
CA ARG A 33 -7.65 -13.24 2.56
C ARG A 33 -8.13 -14.56 3.15
N ASP A 34 -8.10 -14.67 4.47
CA ASP A 34 -8.78 -15.76 5.17
C ASP A 34 -10.29 -15.54 5.15
N THR A 35 -11.00 -16.21 4.24
CA THR A 35 -12.47 -16.13 4.11
C THR A 35 -13.23 -16.72 5.31
N GLY A 36 -12.55 -17.53 6.12
CA GLY A 36 -13.07 -18.04 7.39
C GLY A 36 -13.05 -17.00 8.51
N ILE A 37 -12.49 -15.82 8.27
CA ILE A 37 -12.50 -14.67 9.19
C ILE A 37 -13.08 -13.43 8.49
N ASN A 38 -12.57 -13.09 7.31
CA ASN A 38 -12.95 -11.90 6.55
C ASN A 38 -13.70 -12.30 5.29
N TYR A 39 -15.02 -12.13 5.31
CA TYR A 39 -15.90 -12.63 4.26
C TYR A 39 -15.67 -11.93 2.91
N THR A 40 -15.70 -10.61 2.91
CA THR A 40 -15.53 -9.76 1.72
C THR A 40 -14.09 -9.30 1.54
N ASN A 41 -13.75 -8.81 0.35
CA ASN A 41 -12.46 -8.22 0.03
C ASN A 41 -12.34 -6.71 0.35
N GLY A 42 -13.28 -6.17 1.13
CA GLY A 42 -13.26 -4.75 1.48
C GLY A 42 -12.46 -4.41 2.72
N GLU A 43 -12.35 -5.37 3.63
CA GLU A 43 -11.57 -5.27 4.84
C GLU A 43 -11.02 -6.65 5.21
N PHE A 44 -9.70 -6.79 5.31
CA PHE A 44 -9.11 -8.07 5.70
C PHE A 44 -7.67 -7.91 6.20
N VAL A 45 -7.14 -8.98 6.76
CA VAL A 45 -5.75 -9.07 7.19
C VAL A 45 -4.98 -9.96 6.23
N VAL A 46 -3.81 -9.49 5.80
CA VAL A 46 -2.82 -10.27 5.03
C VAL A 46 -1.59 -10.50 5.89
N TYR A 47 -1.11 -11.74 5.88
CA TYR A 47 0.15 -12.11 6.50
C TYR A 47 1.28 -11.90 5.52
N LEU A 48 2.31 -11.18 5.95
CA LEU A 48 3.46 -10.90 5.10
C LEU A 48 4.36 -12.13 4.99
N PRO A 49 5.06 -12.32 3.85
CA PRO A 49 5.92 -13.49 3.64
C PRO A 49 7.10 -13.57 4.63
N ARG A 50 7.40 -12.46 5.30
CA ARG A 50 8.38 -12.36 6.38
C ARG A 50 8.06 -11.16 7.27
N VAL A 51 8.66 -11.13 8.45
CA VAL A 51 8.65 -9.92 9.29
C VAL A 51 9.63 -8.91 8.71
N TYR A 52 9.12 -7.75 8.31
CA TYR A 52 9.95 -6.59 7.97
C TYR A 52 10.22 -5.80 9.24
N GLU A 53 11.47 -5.51 9.53
CA GLU A 53 11.88 -4.76 10.72
C GLU A 53 12.45 -3.40 10.33
N LYS A 54 12.27 -2.39 11.18
CA LYS A 54 12.77 -1.02 10.96
C LYS A 54 12.29 -0.43 9.63
N VAL A 55 11.00 -0.54 9.35
CA VAL A 55 10.37 0.02 8.14
C VAL A 55 10.33 1.55 8.27
N VAL A 56 10.92 2.24 7.30
CA VAL A 56 11.02 3.71 7.26
C VAL A 56 10.04 4.34 6.28
N ALA A 57 9.61 3.60 5.25
CA ALA A 57 8.58 4.06 4.34
C ALA A 57 7.80 2.90 3.72
N ILE A 58 6.54 3.17 3.37
CA ILE A 58 5.70 2.30 2.56
C ILE A 58 5.11 3.16 1.43
N ARG A 59 5.25 2.68 0.19
CA ARG A 59 4.71 3.32 -1.02
C ARG A 59 3.72 2.39 -1.69
N LEU A 60 2.60 2.93 -2.18
CA LEU A 60 1.74 2.23 -3.14
C LEU A 60 2.30 2.47 -4.55
N ALA A 61 2.87 1.44 -5.16
CA ALA A 61 3.43 1.53 -6.50
C ALA A 61 2.37 1.37 -7.60
N GLY A 62 1.45 0.44 -7.40
CA GLY A 62 0.37 0.18 -8.34
C GLY A 62 -0.80 -0.53 -7.69
N ALA A 63 -1.99 -0.38 -8.25
CA ALA A 63 -3.16 -1.14 -7.82
C ALA A 63 -4.15 -1.31 -8.97
N GLU A 64 -4.87 -2.42 -8.94
CA GLU A 64 -5.86 -2.79 -9.94
C GLU A 64 -7.11 -3.29 -9.23
N PHE A 65 -8.20 -2.55 -9.39
CA PHE A 65 -9.50 -2.86 -8.81
C PHE A 65 -10.53 -3.09 -9.92
N PRO A 66 -11.55 -3.93 -9.67
CA PRO A 66 -12.69 -4.00 -10.56
C PRO A 66 -13.38 -2.64 -10.68
N THR A 67 -14.11 -2.49 -11.78
CA THR A 67 -14.91 -1.30 -12.04
C THR A 67 -15.84 -0.95 -10.86
N ILE A 68 -16.04 0.34 -10.63
CA ILE A 68 -16.72 0.88 -9.44
C ILE A 68 -18.24 0.57 -9.42
N ASP A 69 -18.83 0.21 -10.56
CA ASP A 69 -20.22 -0.28 -10.68
C ASP A 69 -20.44 -1.65 -10.01
N LEU A 70 -19.36 -2.40 -9.80
CA LEU A 70 -19.33 -3.66 -9.06
C LEU A 70 -19.00 -3.48 -7.58
N ALA A 71 -18.70 -2.24 -7.16
CA ALA A 71 -18.36 -1.93 -5.78
C ALA A 71 -19.62 -1.72 -4.95
N VAL A 72 -19.62 -2.29 -3.75
CA VAL A 72 -20.73 -2.29 -2.80
C VAL A 72 -20.23 -1.69 -1.49
N GLN A 73 -21.00 -0.76 -0.92
CA GLN A 73 -20.66 -0.12 0.35
C GLN A 73 -21.33 -0.86 1.52
N HIS A 74 -20.54 -1.16 2.54
CA HIS A 74 -20.98 -1.73 3.81
C HIS A 74 -20.88 -0.72 4.94
N SER A 75 -21.84 -0.68 5.85
CA SER A 75 -21.77 0.12 7.08
C SER A 75 -21.56 -0.76 8.29
N TYR A 76 -20.65 -0.37 9.19
CA TYR A 76 -20.45 -1.12 10.44
C TYR A 76 -21.64 -1.05 11.40
N LEU A 77 -22.60 -0.15 11.18
CA LEU A 77 -23.87 -0.18 11.88
C LEU A 77 -24.66 -1.47 11.60
N ASN A 78 -24.39 -2.12 10.45
CA ASN A 78 -25.04 -3.35 10.00
C ASN A 78 -24.20 -4.61 10.29
N GLY A 79 -23.07 -4.47 11.00
CA GLY A 79 -22.21 -5.60 11.37
C GLY A 79 -20.74 -5.41 10.95
N GLN A 80 -19.90 -6.37 11.33
CA GLN A 80 -18.50 -6.41 10.92
C GLN A 80 -18.31 -7.32 9.70
N ASN A 81 -17.13 -7.29 9.07
CA ASN A 81 -16.78 -8.25 8.03
C ASN A 81 -16.60 -9.66 8.63
N LEU A 82 -17.69 -10.45 8.70
CA LEU A 82 -17.72 -11.73 9.41
C LEU A 82 -18.09 -12.88 8.48
N PRO A 83 -17.59 -14.10 8.73
CA PRO A 83 -17.89 -15.26 7.91
C PRO A 83 -19.39 -15.55 7.93
N ASN A 84 -19.95 -15.94 6.78
CA ASN A 84 -21.37 -16.25 6.63
C ASN A 84 -22.30 -15.09 7.01
N ALA A 85 -21.82 -13.84 6.96
CA ALA A 85 -22.68 -12.69 7.12
C ALA A 85 -23.56 -12.48 5.88
N THR A 86 -24.71 -11.84 6.07
CA THR A 86 -25.58 -11.41 4.98
C THR A 86 -25.77 -9.91 5.09
N TYR A 87 -25.37 -9.18 4.05
CA TYR A 87 -25.35 -7.73 4.03
C TYR A 87 -26.46 -7.14 3.17
N SER A 88 -27.70 -7.63 3.30
CA SER A 88 -28.84 -7.19 2.47
C SER A 88 -29.15 -5.69 2.50
N ALA A 89 -28.61 -4.94 3.47
CA ALA A 89 -28.75 -3.49 3.58
C ALA A 89 -27.67 -2.71 2.79
N ASP A 90 -26.67 -3.39 2.25
CA ASP A 90 -25.61 -2.78 1.47
C ASP A 90 -26.12 -2.34 0.10
N THR A 91 -25.50 -1.29 -0.42
CA THR A 91 -25.91 -0.67 -1.69
C THR A 91 -24.71 -0.50 -2.61
N ILE A 92 -24.96 -0.39 -3.91
CA ILE A 92 -23.91 -0.14 -4.89
C ILE A 92 -23.33 1.25 -4.64
N ALA A 93 -22.00 1.38 -4.68
CA ALA A 93 -21.31 2.65 -4.55
C ALA A 93 -21.45 3.56 -5.79
N ALA A 94 -22.14 3.11 -6.84
CA ALA A 94 -22.08 3.66 -8.20
C ALA A 94 -22.92 4.91 -8.48
N THR A 95 -23.80 5.36 -7.57
CA THR A 95 -24.80 6.38 -7.91
C THR A 95 -24.94 7.51 -6.89
N PRO A 96 -24.39 8.71 -7.17
CA PRO A 96 -23.44 9.03 -8.24
C PRO A 96 -22.07 8.37 -8.00
N TYR A 97 -21.33 8.07 -9.08
CA TYR A 97 -20.01 7.44 -8.95
C TYR A 97 -19.07 8.31 -8.11
N PRO A 98 -18.37 7.73 -7.13
CA PRO A 98 -17.37 8.46 -6.36
C PRO A 98 -16.23 8.86 -7.29
N THR A 99 -15.63 10.03 -7.04
CA THR A 99 -14.45 10.50 -7.78
C THR A 99 -13.19 9.76 -7.37
N TYR A 100 -13.18 9.19 -6.16
CA TYR A 100 -12.11 8.37 -5.62
C TYR A 100 -12.65 7.49 -4.50
N PHE A 101 -11.91 6.44 -4.17
CA PHE A 101 -11.98 5.77 -2.89
C PHE A 101 -10.60 5.78 -2.25
N VAL A 102 -10.50 5.40 -0.98
CA VAL A 102 -9.24 5.37 -0.26
C VAL A 102 -8.93 3.95 0.21
N ILE A 103 -7.63 3.68 0.33
CA ILE A 103 -7.08 2.50 0.98
C ILE A 103 -6.51 2.95 2.32
N GLU A 104 -6.83 2.21 3.36
CA GLU A 104 -6.27 2.34 4.68
C GLU A 104 -5.44 1.13 5.03
N LEU A 105 -4.32 1.40 5.70
CA LEU A 105 -3.49 0.41 6.33
C LEU A 105 -3.55 0.70 7.84
N ASP A 106 -4.22 -0.16 8.60
CA ASP A 106 -4.51 0.10 10.02
C ASP A 106 -3.21 0.35 10.80
N GLY A 107 -3.17 1.46 11.54
CA GLY A 107 -1.97 1.92 12.26
C GLY A 107 -0.81 2.46 11.41
N LEU A 108 -0.96 2.52 10.08
CA LEU A 108 0.11 2.88 9.13
C LEU A 108 -0.23 4.08 8.23
N ASN A 109 -1.45 4.61 8.35
CA ASN A 109 -1.90 5.79 7.62
C ASN A 109 -1.06 7.03 7.94
N LYS A 110 -0.88 7.90 6.93
CA LYS A 110 -0.11 9.16 7.03
C LYS A 110 -0.74 10.32 6.27
N THR A 111 -1.99 10.17 5.83
CA THR A 111 -2.70 11.22 5.08
C THR A 111 -3.91 11.69 5.84
N ASP A 112 -3.97 13.01 6.06
CA ASP A 112 -5.10 13.67 6.69
C ASP A 112 -6.29 13.76 5.73
N GLU A 113 -7.49 13.71 6.29
CA GLU A 113 -8.73 13.78 5.53
C GLU A 113 -9.62 14.91 6.06
N THR A 114 -10.18 15.72 5.16
CA THR A 114 -11.17 16.73 5.55
C THR A 114 -12.49 16.06 5.92
N ALA A 115 -13.21 16.59 6.90
CA ALA A 115 -14.48 16.00 7.32
C ALA A 115 -15.51 15.93 6.17
N TYR A 116 -16.20 14.80 6.07
CA TYR A 116 -17.33 14.61 5.16
C TYR A 116 -18.52 15.44 5.66
N GLN A 117 -19.05 16.30 4.78
CA GLN A 117 -20.17 17.21 5.07
C GLN A 117 -19.91 18.06 6.34
N GLY A 118 -20.96 18.34 7.14
CA GLY A 118 -20.88 19.13 8.37
C GLY A 118 -20.28 18.38 9.56
N ASN A 119 -19.53 17.30 9.34
CA ASN A 119 -18.89 16.55 10.42
C ASN A 119 -17.70 17.34 11.00
N LYS A 120 -17.27 16.98 12.21
CA LYS A 120 -16.14 17.64 12.89
C LYS A 120 -14.81 17.28 12.20
N SER A 121 -13.92 18.26 12.09
CA SER A 121 -12.57 18.09 11.54
C SER A 121 -11.66 17.33 12.51
N GLN A 122 -11.68 16.00 12.47
CA GLN A 122 -10.93 15.12 13.40
C GLN A 122 -10.32 13.89 12.72
N PHE A 123 -9.86 14.01 11.47
CA PHE A 123 -9.31 12.86 10.73
C PHE A 123 -7.84 13.07 10.32
N PRO A 124 -6.91 13.27 11.28
CA PRO A 124 -5.49 13.18 11.01
C PRO A 124 -5.07 11.72 10.79
N ASP A 125 -4.06 11.48 9.95
CA ASP A 125 -3.55 10.14 9.62
C ASP A 125 -4.70 9.15 9.32
N ALA A 126 -5.68 9.59 8.53
CA ALA A 126 -6.94 8.89 8.34
C ALA A 126 -6.90 7.78 7.28
N PHE A 127 -6.09 7.95 6.23
CA PHE A 127 -5.92 6.94 5.19
C PHE A 127 -4.47 6.87 4.69
N PHE A 128 -4.17 5.83 3.92
CA PHE A 128 -2.83 5.59 3.38
C PHE A 128 -2.72 6.03 1.92
N ALA A 129 -3.68 5.65 1.06
CA ALA A 129 -3.64 5.98 -0.35
C ALA A 129 -5.00 6.38 -0.91
N LYS A 130 -5.02 7.32 -1.87
CA LYS A 130 -6.20 7.71 -2.63
C LYS A 130 -6.16 7.09 -4.03
N ILE A 131 -7.22 6.39 -4.41
CA ILE A 131 -7.39 5.77 -5.72
C ILE A 131 -8.43 6.55 -6.53
N PRO A 132 -8.03 7.25 -7.60
CA PRO A 132 -8.96 7.99 -8.44
C PRO A 132 -9.86 7.04 -9.22
N VAL A 133 -11.11 7.46 -9.42
CA VAL A 133 -12.10 6.75 -10.22
C VAL A 133 -12.48 7.65 -11.39
N VAL A 134 -12.08 7.27 -12.61
CA VAL A 134 -12.41 8.02 -13.82
C VAL A 134 -13.82 7.66 -14.28
N ALA A 135 -14.76 8.61 -14.16
CA ALA A 135 -16.20 8.39 -14.33
C ALA A 135 -16.63 7.86 -15.73
N SER A 136 -15.85 8.12 -16.79
CA SER A 136 -16.21 7.73 -18.16
C SER A 136 -15.72 6.33 -18.57
N ALA A 137 -14.77 5.76 -17.82
CA ALA A 137 -14.11 4.49 -18.17
C ALA A 137 -14.56 3.30 -17.30
N ASN A 138 -15.44 3.49 -16.32
CA ASN A 138 -15.84 2.45 -15.35
C ASN A 138 -17.35 2.18 -15.34
N LYS A 139 -17.96 2.21 -16.54
CA LYS A 139 -19.37 1.84 -16.74
C LYS A 139 -19.44 0.74 -17.79
N SER A 140 -19.61 -0.51 -17.35
CA SER A 140 -19.91 -1.60 -18.29
C SER A 140 -21.38 -1.52 -18.70
N THR A 141 -21.66 -1.22 -19.96
CA THR A 141 -23.01 -1.38 -20.55
C THR A 141 -23.14 -2.62 -21.42
N THR A 142 -22.01 -3.24 -21.76
CA THR A 142 -21.87 -4.53 -22.44
C THR A 142 -20.52 -5.11 -22.02
N THR A 143 -20.46 -6.42 -21.82
CA THR A 143 -19.35 -7.25 -21.30
C THR A 143 -17.96 -6.88 -21.85
N ALA A 144 -17.32 -5.84 -21.30
CA ALA A 144 -15.93 -5.46 -21.58
C ALA A 144 -15.26 -4.87 -20.34
N SER A 145 -14.44 -5.70 -19.69
CA SER A 145 -13.02 -5.47 -19.33
C SER A 145 -12.53 -4.14 -18.74
N TYR A 146 -13.36 -3.29 -18.13
CA TYR A 146 -12.89 -2.09 -17.44
C TYR A 146 -12.47 -2.38 -16.00
N PHE A 147 -11.34 -1.80 -15.58
CA PHE A 147 -10.81 -1.86 -14.23
C PHE A 147 -10.32 -0.47 -13.81
N VAL A 148 -10.39 -0.18 -12.52
CA VAL A 148 -9.77 1.00 -11.91
C VAL A 148 -8.29 0.69 -11.73
N GLN A 149 -7.45 1.39 -12.48
CA GLN A 149 -6.01 1.28 -12.38
C GLN A 149 -5.43 2.48 -11.64
N TYR A 150 -4.49 2.21 -10.76
CA TYR A 150 -3.62 3.22 -10.17
C TYR A 150 -2.16 2.89 -10.50
N ASN A 151 -1.43 3.89 -10.94
CA ASN A 151 0.01 3.86 -11.12
C ASN A 151 0.57 5.17 -10.59
N ASP A 152 1.53 5.07 -9.68
CA ASP A 152 2.16 6.19 -8.98
C ASP A 152 2.97 7.15 -9.87
N HIS A 153 3.29 6.78 -11.11
CA HIS A 153 3.96 7.65 -12.09
C HIS A 153 2.97 8.42 -12.99
N ASN A 154 1.69 8.04 -13.00
CA ASN A 154 0.63 8.75 -13.72
C ASN A 154 -0.31 9.51 -12.78
N GLU A 155 -0.54 8.96 -11.59
CA GLU A 155 -1.39 9.51 -10.55
C GLU A 155 -0.55 10.09 -9.40
N GLN A 156 -1.22 10.66 -8.39
CA GLN A 156 -0.54 11.16 -7.19
C GLN A 156 0.24 10.04 -6.49
N GLU A 157 1.52 10.28 -6.19
CA GLU A 157 2.31 9.37 -5.36
C GLU A 157 1.72 9.24 -3.95
N ASN A 158 1.50 8.01 -3.51
CA ASN A 158 1.06 7.68 -2.15
C ASN A 158 2.22 7.00 -1.40
N ILE A 159 2.94 7.78 -0.59
CA ILE A 159 4.10 7.34 0.19
C ILE A 159 3.94 7.81 1.63
N ALA A 160 4.01 6.87 2.58
CA ALA A 160 4.03 7.14 4.00
C ALA A 160 5.45 7.00 4.54
N HIS A 161 5.93 8.01 5.25
CA HIS A 161 7.22 8.00 5.94
C HIS A 161 7.01 7.85 7.46
N TYR A 162 7.83 7.01 8.09
CA TYR A 162 7.70 6.68 9.50
C TYR A 162 8.91 7.14 10.29
N THR A 163 8.66 8.10 11.18
CA THR A 163 9.65 8.62 12.15
C THR A 163 9.01 8.64 13.54
N PRO A 164 9.40 7.72 14.45
CA PRO A 164 10.42 6.69 14.30
C PRO A 164 10.00 5.56 13.33
N ALA A 165 10.98 4.78 12.87
CA ALA A 165 10.74 3.61 12.02
C ALA A 165 9.86 2.57 12.73
N ILE A 166 9.01 1.87 11.97
CA ILE A 166 8.17 0.80 12.50
C ILE A 166 9.06 -0.36 12.92
N GLY A 167 8.93 -0.79 14.18
CA GLY A 167 9.79 -1.83 14.76
C GLY A 167 9.66 -3.17 14.02
N LYS A 168 8.42 -3.66 13.86
CA LYS A 168 8.11 -4.93 13.18
C LYS A 168 6.80 -4.80 12.41
N LEU A 169 6.80 -5.37 11.21
CA LEU A 169 5.64 -5.46 10.34
C LEU A 169 5.55 -6.90 9.81
N ASP A 170 4.61 -7.67 10.36
CA ASP A 170 4.36 -9.08 10.02
C ASP A 170 3.02 -9.29 9.30
N ARG A 171 2.09 -8.35 9.45
CA ARG A 171 0.75 -8.38 8.86
C ARG A 171 0.27 -6.98 8.51
N LEU A 172 -0.66 -6.90 7.58
CA LEU A 172 -1.35 -5.68 7.20
C LEU A 172 -2.84 -5.90 7.33
N ARG A 173 -3.53 -5.04 8.09
CA ARG A 173 -4.99 -4.92 7.98
C ARG A 173 -5.29 -3.83 6.97
N ILE A 174 -5.93 -4.23 5.89
CA ILE A 174 -6.23 -3.37 4.75
C ILE A 174 -7.72 -3.14 4.74
N ARG A 175 -8.13 -1.89 4.51
CA ARG A 175 -9.52 -1.52 4.30
C ARG A 175 -9.64 -0.58 3.13
N THR A 176 -10.58 -0.84 2.23
CA THR A 176 -10.98 0.14 1.23
C THR A 176 -12.28 0.79 1.66
N ARG A 177 -12.45 2.09 1.43
CA ARG A 177 -13.67 2.81 1.79
C ARG A 177 -13.87 4.07 0.98
N LEU A 178 -15.09 4.60 1.03
CA LEU A 178 -15.43 5.92 0.52
C LEU A 178 -15.08 7.02 1.53
N HIS A 179 -15.03 8.26 1.04
CA HIS A 179 -14.93 9.46 1.85
C HIS A 179 -16.12 9.63 2.80
N SER A 180 -17.32 9.18 2.41
CA SER A 180 -18.52 9.19 3.26
C SER A 180 -18.44 8.21 4.44
N GLN A 181 -17.52 7.25 4.41
CA GLN A 181 -17.33 6.21 5.44
C GLN A 181 -16.17 6.55 6.41
N GLN A 182 -15.80 7.84 6.48
CA GLN A 182 -14.78 8.36 7.39
C GLN A 182 -14.98 7.95 8.86
N GLY A 183 -13.86 7.84 9.58
CA GLY A 183 -13.89 7.50 11.01
C GLY A 183 -14.28 6.05 11.26
N SER A 184 -13.88 5.13 10.38
CA SER A 184 -14.20 3.70 10.50
C SER A 184 -15.70 3.43 10.53
N GLN A 185 -16.48 4.05 9.64
CA GLN A 185 -17.94 3.85 9.57
C GLN A 185 -18.37 2.72 8.63
N GLY A 186 -17.44 2.20 7.83
CA GLY A 186 -17.70 1.11 6.92
C GLY A 186 -16.51 0.77 6.05
N PHE A 187 -16.77 -0.07 5.05
CA PHE A 187 -15.82 -0.44 4.01
C PHE A 187 -16.52 -0.54 2.65
N LEU A 188 -15.72 -0.53 1.59
CA LEU A 188 -16.11 -0.79 0.22
C LEU A 188 -15.60 -2.18 -0.16
N TYR A 189 -16.38 -2.98 -0.87
CA TYR A 189 -15.95 -4.30 -1.36
C TYR A 189 -16.49 -4.53 -2.77
N TRP A 190 -16.00 -5.53 -3.48
CA TRP A 190 -16.43 -5.80 -4.86
C TRP A 190 -17.08 -7.17 -5.00
N THR A 191 -18.17 -7.20 -5.78
CA THR A 191 -18.84 -8.44 -6.19
C THR A 191 -19.00 -8.45 -7.70
N ASN A 192 -18.98 -9.62 -8.34
CA ASN A 192 -19.06 -9.75 -9.79
C ASN A 192 -20.41 -9.30 -10.39
N THR A 193 -21.39 -8.99 -9.54
CA THR A 193 -22.76 -8.61 -9.90
C THR A 193 -23.11 -7.20 -9.43
N GLY A 194 -22.25 -6.56 -8.61
CA GLY A 194 -22.60 -5.33 -7.89
C GLY A 194 -23.73 -5.53 -6.88
N LEU A 195 -24.04 -6.77 -6.48
CA LEU A 195 -25.05 -7.04 -5.45
C LEU A 195 -24.38 -7.29 -4.10
N ALA A 196 -25.14 -7.03 -3.03
CA ALA A 196 -24.68 -7.26 -1.66
C ALA A 196 -24.31 -8.71 -1.39
N ALA A 197 -23.30 -8.93 -0.54
CA ALA A 197 -22.86 -10.28 -0.19
C ALA A 197 -23.88 -10.97 0.74
N THR A 198 -24.26 -12.21 0.41
CA THR A 198 -25.17 -13.07 1.19
C THR A 198 -24.54 -14.44 1.47
N THR A 199 -25.05 -15.19 2.46
CA THR A 199 -24.55 -16.52 2.88
C THR A 199 -24.45 -17.58 1.79
N SER A 200 -25.29 -17.52 0.75
CA SER A 200 -25.23 -18.44 -0.40
C SER A 200 -24.28 -17.96 -1.51
N THR A 201 -23.79 -16.72 -1.41
CA THR A 201 -22.95 -16.02 -2.39
C THR A 201 -21.54 -15.75 -1.85
N LEU A 202 -20.84 -16.81 -1.41
CA LEU A 202 -19.43 -16.72 -1.07
C LEU A 202 -18.52 -16.56 -2.33
N ALA A 203 -19.04 -16.85 -3.53
CA ALA A 203 -18.23 -17.19 -4.71
C ALA A 203 -18.38 -16.26 -5.92
N THR A 204 -18.96 -15.07 -5.71
CA THR A 204 -19.05 -14.04 -6.73
C THR A 204 -18.03 -12.91 -6.51
N SER A 205 -17.15 -13.00 -5.51
CA SER A 205 -16.14 -11.97 -5.26
C SER A 205 -15.15 -11.90 -6.41
N ILE A 206 -15.20 -10.80 -7.15
CA ILE A 206 -14.10 -10.40 -8.01
C ILE A 206 -13.01 -9.81 -7.09
N ASN A 207 -11.77 -10.22 -7.28
CA ASN A 207 -10.65 -9.79 -6.45
C ASN A 207 -9.93 -8.60 -7.08
N TRP A 208 -9.15 -7.91 -6.26
CA TRP A 208 -8.30 -6.81 -6.65
C TRP A 208 -6.89 -7.08 -6.14
N SER A 209 -5.90 -6.42 -6.75
CA SER A 209 -4.51 -6.53 -6.33
C SER A 209 -3.87 -5.17 -6.15
N MET A 210 -2.85 -5.11 -5.29
CA MET A 210 -2.02 -3.93 -5.14
C MET A 210 -0.56 -4.31 -4.90
N THR A 211 0.32 -3.40 -5.29
CA THR A 211 1.77 -3.55 -5.16
C THR A 211 2.29 -2.47 -4.22
N LEU A 212 2.81 -2.89 -3.07
CA LEU A 212 3.48 -2.03 -2.11
C LEU A 212 5.00 -2.12 -2.27
N GLU A 213 5.68 -1.01 -2.08
CA GLU A 213 7.13 -0.99 -1.83
C GLU A 213 7.38 -0.66 -0.36
N ILE A 214 8.03 -1.59 0.33
CA ILE A 214 8.43 -1.43 1.73
C ILE A 214 9.92 -1.09 1.76
N GLU A 215 10.24 0.09 2.27
CA GLU A 215 11.60 0.53 2.53
C GLU A 215 11.94 0.32 4.02
N TYR A 216 13.00 -0.44 4.29
CA TYR A 216 13.42 -0.74 5.65
C TYR A 216 14.93 -0.65 5.82
N LEU A 217 15.36 -0.45 7.07
CA LEU A 217 16.78 -0.32 7.40
C LEU A 217 17.41 -1.71 7.58
N ASP A 218 18.38 -2.02 6.74
CA ASP A 218 19.15 -3.26 6.75
C ASP A 218 20.58 -3.00 7.22
N ASN A 219 21.10 -3.92 8.04
CA ASN A 219 22.51 -3.90 8.44
C ASN A 219 23.30 -4.67 7.39
N GLY A 220 23.79 -3.95 6.38
CA GLY A 220 24.57 -4.50 5.28
C GLY A 220 26.02 -4.06 5.31
N PHE A 221 26.81 -4.60 4.38
CA PHE A 221 28.12 -4.04 4.03
C PHE A 221 27.97 -3.01 2.92
N ASP A 222 28.86 -2.03 2.91
CA ASP A 222 29.04 -1.11 1.79
C ASP A 222 29.29 -1.88 0.48
N GLN A 223 28.69 -1.42 -0.62
CA GLN A 223 28.78 -2.03 -1.95
C GLN A 223 30.00 -1.55 -2.77
N PHE A 224 30.79 -0.61 -2.27
CA PHE A 224 31.91 -0.07 -3.04
C PHE A 224 33.25 -0.72 -2.67
N SER A 225 33.91 -1.31 -3.68
CA SER A 225 35.35 -1.50 -3.65
C SER A 225 36.01 -0.28 -4.28
N SER A 226 36.35 0.72 -3.45
CA SER A 226 37.18 1.85 -3.87
C SER A 226 38.64 1.58 -3.53
N LEU A 227 39.55 1.98 -4.43
CA LEU A 227 40.97 2.07 -4.14
C LEU A 227 41.22 3.48 -3.60
N GLU A 228 41.48 3.60 -2.30
CA GLU A 228 42.01 4.86 -1.76
C GLU A 228 43.52 4.92 -2.01
N THR A 229 43.93 5.91 -2.81
CA THR A 229 45.32 6.27 -3.03
C THR A 229 45.68 7.42 -2.09
N ARG A 230 46.59 7.18 -1.15
CA ARG A 230 47.12 8.26 -0.29
C ARG A 230 48.20 9.03 -1.07
N LEU A 231 47.90 10.26 -1.48
CA LEU A 231 48.91 11.18 -1.99
C LEU A 231 49.88 11.55 -0.86
N ARG A 232 51.16 11.58 -1.17
CA ARG A 232 52.19 11.99 -0.21
C ARG A 232 52.13 13.52 -0.03
N PRO A 233 52.42 14.07 1.17
CA PRO A 233 52.32 15.51 1.43
C PRO A 233 53.12 16.40 0.46
N ASP A 234 54.21 15.86 -0.08
CA ASP A 234 55.11 16.49 -1.07
C ASP A 234 54.50 16.70 -2.46
N GLN A 235 53.36 16.08 -2.78
CA GLN A 235 52.66 16.26 -4.07
C GLN A 235 51.51 17.28 -4.04
N GLN A 236 51.19 17.88 -2.89
CA GLN A 236 50.12 18.89 -2.79
C GLN A 236 50.57 20.33 -3.06
N MET A 237 51.87 20.59 -3.28
CA MET A 237 52.42 21.95 -3.42
C MET A 237 52.56 22.48 -4.85
N HIS A 238 51.92 21.83 -5.84
CA HIS A 238 51.84 22.34 -7.21
C HIS A 238 50.40 22.28 -7.74
N GLN A 239 49.56 23.16 -7.21
CA GLN A 239 48.39 23.71 -7.91
C GLN A 239 48.34 25.21 -7.67
#